data_AF-A0A7J4SWD4-F1
#
_entry.id   AF-A0A7J4SWD4-F1
#
_cell.length_a   1.000
_cell.length_b   1.000
_cell.length_c   1.000
_cell.angle_alpha   90.00
_cell.angle_beta   90.00
_cell.angle_gamma   90.00
#
_symmetry.space_group_name_H-M   'P 1'
#
loop_
_entity.id
_entity.type
_entity.pdbx_description
1 polymer ?
#
loop_
_entity_poly.entity_id
_entity_poly.type
_entity_poly.pdbx_seq_one_letter_code
_entity_poly.pdbx_strand_id
1 'polypeptide(L)'
;ATDWPSATSFGSMFHRLVEIGLANPADRKSEGFDLGPIWLNRQKNLLLSSKEIDDAIHSQPEWHLLSAEEQHQTRSRIVELATLLSEGSLGRLVDGEEINGHQIEGLRTEASFFFDHEVAYEGCVRTPFTQLNQSHTTLIDSVNILFEGQADLALAGVQGKVPWLQVVDLKTSGARENVLQDHPLYESLTEPLSLEPQNDAERQMLRNHRLQLTLYSLVFRRQEERKPTHQRREIRPPALLIATTGRYVQMPQKMFEDAEKELMGLLGWMANLAANPNGMDEPKRLPIESIDVCKKCPFFKGDVRMCAPEGMELGITAHLSSQE
;
A
#
# COMPACT_ATOMS: atom_id res chain seq x y z
N ALA A 1 -30.50 -1.22 4.32
CA ALA A 1 -29.21 -1.56 4.94
C ALA A 1 -28.29 -2.07 3.85
N THR A 2 -27.00 -1.79 3.88
CA THR A 2 -26.07 -2.49 2.98
C THR A 2 -25.89 -3.89 3.55
N ASP A 3 -26.16 -4.94 2.75
CA ASP A 3 -26.06 -6.35 3.16
C ASP A 3 -24.60 -6.84 3.37
N TRP A 4 -23.71 -5.92 3.73
CA TRP A 4 -22.28 -6.13 3.85
C TRP A 4 -21.76 -5.39 5.08
N PRO A 5 -20.72 -5.91 5.75
CA PRO A 5 -19.97 -5.11 6.72
C PRO A 5 -19.36 -3.87 6.04
N SER A 6 -18.93 -2.93 6.88
CA SER A 6 -18.19 -1.76 6.44
C SER A 6 -17.01 -2.17 5.56
N ALA A 7 -16.65 -1.32 4.59
CA ALA A 7 -15.54 -1.59 3.67
C ALA A 7 -14.22 -1.87 4.41
N THR A 8 -13.99 -1.16 5.52
CA THR A 8 -12.83 -1.35 6.38
C THR A 8 -12.84 -2.73 7.02
N SER A 9 -13.94 -3.12 7.69
CA SER A 9 -14.02 -4.44 8.33
C SER A 9 -13.90 -5.57 7.31
N PHE A 10 -14.60 -5.48 6.18
CA PHE A 10 -14.48 -6.47 5.10
C PHE A 10 -13.03 -6.58 4.61
N GLY A 11 -12.39 -5.44 4.36
CA GLY A 11 -10.99 -5.37 3.94
C GLY A 11 -10.07 -6.03 4.95
N SER A 12 -10.20 -5.68 6.23
CA SER A 12 -9.38 -6.25 7.31
C SER A 12 -9.55 -7.76 7.45
N MET A 13 -10.77 -8.30 7.32
CA MET A 13 -10.98 -9.75 7.31
C MET A 13 -10.21 -10.41 6.16
N PHE A 14 -10.26 -9.85 4.96
CA PHE A 14 -9.58 -10.43 3.81
C PHE A 14 -8.05 -10.29 3.91
N HIS A 15 -7.52 -9.16 4.38
CA HIS A 15 -6.09 -9.01 4.66
C HIS A 15 -5.61 -10.05 5.67
N ARG A 16 -6.39 -10.26 6.74
CA ARG A 16 -6.08 -11.29 7.75
C ARG A 16 -6.04 -12.69 7.14
N LEU A 17 -6.98 -13.02 6.24
CA LEU A 17 -6.97 -14.32 5.55
C LEU A 17 -5.71 -14.49 4.71
N VAL A 18 -5.28 -13.47 3.96
CA VAL A 18 -4.04 -13.53 3.17
C VAL A 18 -2.82 -13.67 4.09
N GLU A 19 -2.78 -12.95 5.21
CA GLU A 19 -1.68 -13.01 6.16
C GLU A 19 -1.45 -14.42 6.72
N ILE A 20 -2.53 -15.10 7.15
CA ILE A 20 -2.43 -16.42 7.80
C ILE A 20 -2.61 -17.59 6.84
N GLY A 21 -3.17 -17.35 5.65
CA GLY A 21 -3.58 -18.39 4.72
C GLY A 21 -2.68 -18.55 3.49
N LEU A 22 -1.91 -17.53 3.12
CA LEU A 22 -1.09 -17.57 1.90
C LEU A 22 0.06 -18.60 2.04
N ALA A 23 0.33 -19.36 0.98
CA ALA A 23 1.46 -20.29 0.98
C ALA A 23 2.80 -19.55 1.06
N ASN A 24 3.82 -20.21 1.59
CA ASN A 24 5.21 -19.76 1.50
C ASN A 24 6.07 -20.96 1.07
N PRO A 25 6.66 -20.95 -0.14
CA PRO A 25 7.50 -22.05 -0.62
C PRO A 25 8.67 -22.33 0.30
N ALA A 26 9.28 -21.27 0.87
CA ALA A 26 10.52 -21.34 1.64
C ALA A 26 11.56 -22.26 0.99
N ASP A 27 11.79 -22.04 -0.31
CA ASP A 27 12.65 -22.84 -1.18
C ASP A 27 13.75 -21.95 -1.75
N ARG A 28 14.99 -22.19 -1.31
CA ARG A 28 16.13 -21.36 -1.73
C ARG A 28 16.56 -21.77 -3.14
N LYS A 29 16.45 -20.85 -4.09
CA LYS A 29 16.78 -21.09 -5.51
C LYS A 29 18.01 -20.32 -5.98
N SER A 30 18.34 -19.21 -5.31
CA SER A 30 19.44 -18.31 -5.65
C SER A 30 20.68 -18.59 -4.80
N GLU A 31 21.73 -19.10 -5.43
CA GLU A 31 23.02 -19.34 -4.78
C GLU A 31 23.76 -18.01 -4.54
N GLY A 32 24.24 -17.78 -3.32
CA GLY A 32 25.01 -16.58 -2.95
C GLY A 32 24.17 -15.34 -2.58
N PHE A 33 22.83 -15.44 -2.61
CA PHE A 33 21.91 -14.36 -2.27
C PHE A 33 20.99 -14.75 -1.10
N ASP A 34 21.61 -15.09 0.04
CA ASP A 34 20.89 -15.69 1.16
C ASP A 34 19.76 -14.80 1.70
N LEU A 35 18.61 -15.45 1.93
CA LEU A 35 17.49 -14.87 2.67
C LEU A 35 17.63 -15.20 4.15
N GLY A 36 17.35 -14.21 4.99
CA GLY A 36 17.23 -14.42 6.44
C GLY A 36 16.09 -15.38 6.78
N PRO A 37 16.12 -16.05 7.95
CA PRO A 37 15.12 -17.03 8.34
C PRO A 37 13.67 -16.53 8.28
N ILE A 38 13.45 -15.23 8.50
CA ILE A 38 12.13 -14.59 8.47
C ILE A 38 11.41 -14.71 7.12
N TRP A 39 12.13 -14.93 6.01
CA TRP A 39 11.54 -15.13 4.69
C TRP A 39 11.14 -16.59 4.42
N LEU A 40 11.68 -17.52 5.20
CA LEU A 40 11.67 -18.97 4.92
C LEU A 40 10.77 -19.74 5.90
N ASN A 41 9.73 -19.08 6.41
CA ASN A 41 8.68 -19.70 7.22
C ASN A 41 7.75 -20.51 6.31
N ARG A 42 8.12 -21.76 6.03
CA ARG A 42 7.37 -22.64 5.11
C ARG A 42 5.91 -22.80 5.55
N GLN A 43 4.99 -22.58 4.62
CA GLN A 43 3.56 -22.73 4.84
C GLN A 43 2.89 -23.27 3.58
N LYS A 44 1.93 -24.19 3.74
CA LYS A 44 1.07 -24.64 2.63
C LYS A 44 -0.02 -23.61 2.38
N ASN A 45 -0.63 -23.62 1.19
CA ASN A 45 -1.82 -22.81 0.94
C ASN A 45 -2.98 -23.25 1.86
N LEU A 46 -3.46 -22.31 2.66
CA LEU A 46 -4.58 -22.46 3.58
C LEU A 46 -5.69 -21.42 3.31
N LEU A 47 -5.63 -20.68 2.19
CA LEU A 47 -6.61 -19.63 1.86
C LEU A 47 -8.05 -20.15 1.80
N LEU A 48 -8.23 -21.43 1.41
CA LEU A 48 -9.52 -22.10 1.32
C LEU A 48 -9.81 -23.03 2.51
N SER A 49 -8.97 -23.02 3.54
CA SER A 49 -9.20 -23.79 4.76
C SER A 49 -10.28 -23.13 5.59
N SER A 50 -11.29 -23.90 6.01
CA SER A 50 -12.38 -23.40 6.85
C SER A 50 -11.87 -22.75 8.12
N LYS A 51 -10.82 -23.31 8.75
CA LYS A 51 -10.27 -22.76 9.99
C LYS A 51 -9.71 -21.34 9.79
N GLU A 52 -8.88 -21.14 8.77
CA GLU A 52 -8.24 -19.84 8.49
C GLU A 52 -9.26 -18.81 7.99
N ILE A 53 -10.27 -19.23 7.21
CA ILE A 53 -11.42 -18.38 6.86
C ILE A 53 -12.16 -17.93 8.11
N ASP A 54 -12.46 -18.87 9.02
CA ASP A 54 -13.18 -18.57 10.25
C ASP A 54 -12.33 -17.67 11.17
N ASP A 55 -11.03 -17.93 11.33
CA ASP A 55 -10.12 -17.06 12.10
C ASP A 55 -10.07 -15.63 11.52
N ALA A 56 -10.10 -15.50 10.19
CA ALA A 56 -10.06 -14.21 9.50
C ALA A 56 -11.36 -13.41 9.65
N ILE A 57 -12.54 -14.01 9.48
CA ILE A 57 -13.82 -13.30 9.66
C ILE A 57 -14.06 -12.90 11.12
N HIS A 58 -13.67 -13.75 12.07
CA HIS A 58 -13.78 -13.46 13.50
C HIS A 58 -12.76 -12.41 14.00
N SER A 59 -11.81 -11.99 13.15
CA SER A 59 -10.84 -10.95 13.52
C SER A 59 -11.46 -9.56 13.69
N GLN A 60 -12.66 -9.32 13.15
CA GLN A 60 -13.32 -8.02 13.20
C GLN A 60 -14.58 -8.06 14.07
N PRO A 61 -14.73 -7.17 15.07
CA PRO A 61 -15.91 -7.14 15.95
C PRO A 61 -17.24 -6.98 15.21
N GLU A 62 -17.23 -6.25 14.09
CA GLU A 62 -18.43 -6.01 13.27
C GLU A 62 -19.07 -7.32 12.77
N TRP A 63 -18.28 -8.38 12.56
CA TRP A 63 -18.79 -9.71 12.18
C TRP A 63 -19.91 -10.20 13.10
N HIS A 64 -19.77 -9.99 14.40
CA HIS A 64 -20.72 -10.47 15.41
C HIS A 64 -21.99 -9.62 15.49
N LEU A 65 -22.01 -8.47 14.82
CA LEU A 65 -23.17 -7.57 14.75
C LEU A 65 -24.01 -7.82 13.50
N LEU A 66 -23.47 -8.56 12.52
CA LEU A 66 -24.16 -8.94 11.31
C LEU A 66 -25.26 -9.97 11.61
N SER A 67 -26.35 -9.92 10.84
CA SER A 67 -27.36 -10.96 10.78
C SER A 67 -26.78 -12.27 10.19
N ALA A 68 -27.47 -13.39 10.39
CA ALA A 68 -27.04 -14.68 9.85
C ALA A 68 -26.91 -14.68 8.32
N GLU A 69 -27.76 -13.92 7.62
CA GLU A 69 -27.72 -13.78 6.16
C GLU A 69 -26.48 -12.98 5.71
N GLU A 70 -26.23 -11.83 6.35
CA GLU A 70 -25.05 -10.99 6.07
C GLU A 70 -23.75 -11.74 6.38
N GLN A 71 -23.71 -12.55 7.44
CA GLN A 71 -22.60 -13.43 7.75
C GLN A 71 -22.37 -14.47 6.65
N HIS A 72 -23.44 -15.14 6.21
CA HIS A 72 -23.36 -16.13 5.13
C HIS A 72 -22.84 -15.52 3.83
N GLN A 73 -23.42 -14.39 3.42
CA GLN A 73 -23.02 -13.63 2.23
C GLN A 73 -21.55 -13.18 2.30
N THR A 74 -21.14 -12.59 3.43
CA THR A 74 -19.76 -12.13 3.65
C THR A 74 -18.78 -13.29 3.58
N ARG A 75 -19.06 -14.40 4.26
CA ARG A 75 -18.20 -15.59 4.24
C ARG A 75 -18.11 -16.18 2.83
N SER A 76 -19.23 -16.28 2.12
CA SER A 76 -19.27 -16.76 0.73
C SER A 76 -18.39 -15.91 -0.18
N ARG A 77 -18.48 -14.58 -0.07
CA ARG A 77 -17.63 -13.67 -0.85
C ARG A 77 -16.15 -13.79 -0.48
N ILE A 78 -15.80 -13.94 0.79
CA ILE A 78 -14.41 -14.17 1.18
C ILE A 78 -13.85 -15.45 0.55
N VAL A 79 -14.65 -16.52 0.50
CA VAL A 79 -14.27 -17.77 -0.19
C VAL A 79 -14.09 -17.54 -1.70
N GLU A 80 -14.98 -16.77 -2.33
CA GLU A 80 -14.86 -16.41 -3.75
C GLU A 80 -13.55 -15.66 -4.03
N LEU A 81 -13.22 -14.64 -3.24
CA LEU A 81 -11.99 -13.87 -3.38
C LEU A 81 -10.73 -14.70 -3.10
N ALA A 82 -10.80 -15.60 -2.11
CA ALA A 82 -9.70 -16.54 -1.80
C ALA A 82 -9.46 -17.54 -2.94
N THR A 83 -10.53 -17.97 -3.62
CA THR A 83 -10.46 -18.83 -4.81
C THR A 83 -9.76 -18.09 -5.95
N LEU A 84 -10.22 -16.87 -6.25
CA LEU A 84 -9.61 -16.02 -7.29
C LEU A 84 -8.12 -15.77 -7.03
N LEU A 85 -7.73 -15.50 -5.78
CA LEU A 85 -6.33 -15.31 -5.39
C LEU A 85 -5.52 -16.60 -5.60
N SER A 86 -6.05 -17.75 -5.15
CA SER A 86 -5.37 -19.05 -5.26
C SER A 86 -5.14 -19.45 -6.72
N GLU A 87 -6.10 -19.17 -7.60
CA GLU A 87 -6.01 -19.45 -9.05
C GLU A 87 -5.20 -18.38 -9.81
N GLY A 88 -5.06 -17.19 -9.21
CA GLY A 88 -4.30 -16.08 -9.75
C GLY A 88 -2.79 -16.33 -9.80
N SER A 89 -2.06 -15.43 -10.48
CA SER A 89 -0.62 -15.58 -10.68
C SER A 89 0.16 -15.61 -9.38
N LEU A 90 -0.19 -14.79 -8.38
CA LEU A 90 0.51 -14.83 -7.09
C LEU A 90 0.26 -16.14 -6.34
N GLY A 91 -0.99 -16.61 -6.25
CA GLY A 91 -1.33 -17.86 -5.56
C GLY A 91 -0.52 -19.05 -6.07
N ARG A 92 -0.47 -19.20 -7.40
CA ARG A 92 0.33 -20.23 -8.08
C ARG A 92 1.83 -20.07 -7.84
N LEU A 93 2.36 -18.84 -7.92
CA LEU A 93 3.77 -18.54 -7.66
C LEU A 93 4.19 -18.91 -6.24
N VAL A 94 3.37 -18.59 -5.22
CA VAL A 94 3.66 -18.92 -3.82
C VAL A 94 3.38 -20.39 -3.48
N ASP A 95 2.64 -21.11 -4.33
CA ASP A 95 2.54 -22.57 -4.29
C ASP A 95 3.74 -23.27 -4.96
N GLY A 96 4.70 -22.49 -5.44
CA GLY A 96 5.98 -22.97 -5.96
C GLY A 96 6.02 -23.15 -7.48
N GLU A 97 4.95 -22.78 -8.19
CA GLU A 97 4.94 -22.79 -9.64
C GLU A 97 5.87 -21.72 -10.24
N GLU A 98 6.21 -21.90 -11.51
CA GLU A 98 6.92 -20.91 -12.31
C GLU A 98 5.97 -20.25 -13.32
N ILE A 99 5.94 -18.92 -13.33
CA ILE A 99 5.13 -18.14 -14.28
C ILE A 99 6.02 -17.11 -14.97
N ASN A 100 6.13 -17.18 -16.30
CA ASN A 100 6.96 -16.27 -17.11
C ASN A 100 8.41 -16.16 -16.61
N GLY A 101 9.00 -17.28 -16.20
CA GLY A 101 10.36 -17.35 -15.64
C GLY A 101 10.50 -16.89 -14.20
N HIS A 102 9.41 -16.49 -13.54
CA HIS A 102 9.39 -16.06 -12.14
C HIS A 102 9.13 -17.22 -11.20
N GLN A 103 9.88 -17.23 -10.10
CA GLN A 103 9.68 -18.17 -9.01
C GLN A 103 9.84 -17.46 -7.68
N ILE A 104 9.02 -17.83 -6.70
CA ILE A 104 9.11 -17.33 -5.33
C ILE A 104 9.99 -18.27 -4.51
N GLU A 105 10.91 -17.68 -3.74
CA GLU A 105 11.77 -18.38 -2.80
C GLU A 105 11.23 -18.28 -1.37
N GLY A 106 10.72 -17.10 -1.02
CA GLY A 106 10.20 -16.81 0.31
C GLY A 106 9.39 -15.53 0.32
N LEU A 107 8.62 -15.33 1.39
CA LEU A 107 7.83 -14.13 1.58
C LEU A 107 7.76 -13.70 3.04
N ARG A 108 7.31 -12.48 3.26
CA ARG A 108 6.96 -11.92 4.56
C ARG A 108 5.60 -11.26 4.44
N THR A 109 4.64 -11.69 5.23
CA THR A 109 3.41 -10.94 5.46
C THR A 109 3.65 -9.87 6.51
N GLU A 110 2.87 -8.79 6.48
CA GLU A 110 2.88 -7.77 7.54
C GLU A 110 4.28 -7.17 7.82
N ALA A 111 5.07 -6.98 6.76
CA ALA A 111 6.47 -6.57 6.86
C ALA A 111 6.59 -5.12 7.34
N SER A 112 6.92 -4.93 8.62
CA SER A 112 7.23 -3.61 9.18
C SER A 112 8.48 -3.02 8.54
N PHE A 113 8.45 -1.71 8.31
CA PHE A 113 9.57 -0.96 7.77
C PHE A 113 9.77 0.37 8.49
N PHE A 114 11.01 0.84 8.42
CA PHE A 114 11.44 2.16 8.88
C PHE A 114 12.19 2.81 7.73
N PHE A 115 11.73 3.97 7.30
CA PHE A 115 12.39 4.78 6.29
C PHE A 115 12.93 6.04 6.95
N ASP A 116 14.24 6.20 6.87
CA ASP A 116 14.96 7.37 7.36
C ASP A 116 15.59 8.10 6.17
N HIS A 117 15.26 9.37 6.01
CA HIS A 117 15.82 10.22 4.98
C HIS A 117 16.22 11.58 5.54
N GLU A 118 17.53 11.84 5.49
CA GLU A 118 18.11 13.11 5.86
C GLU A 118 18.19 14.05 4.64
N VAL A 119 17.72 15.28 4.84
CA VAL A 119 17.94 16.40 3.92
C VAL A 119 18.88 17.38 4.61
N ALA A 120 20.13 17.41 4.17
CA ALA A 120 21.15 18.32 4.68
C ALA A 120 21.04 19.72 4.07
N TYR A 121 21.39 20.74 4.85
CA TYR A 121 21.38 22.14 4.46
C TYR A 121 22.74 22.77 4.73
N GLU A 122 23.13 23.68 3.83
CA GLU A 122 24.27 24.55 4.06
C GLU A 122 23.75 25.94 4.40
N GLY A 123 23.89 26.35 5.67
CA GLY A 123 23.57 27.72 6.08
C GLY A 123 22.08 28.04 6.18
N CYS A 124 21.21 27.05 6.39
CA CYS A 124 19.78 27.33 6.60
C CYS A 124 19.54 27.98 7.96
N VAL A 125 19.05 29.21 7.96
CA VAL A 125 18.81 29.99 9.16
C VAL A 125 17.31 30.11 9.41
N ARG A 126 16.87 29.66 10.59
CA ARG A 126 15.50 29.83 11.06
C ARG A 126 15.44 30.94 12.11
N THR A 127 14.63 31.95 11.79
CA THR A 127 14.28 33.03 12.72
C THR A 127 12.80 32.88 13.09
N PRO A 128 12.45 32.41 14.30
CA PRO A 128 11.06 32.36 14.73
C PRO A 128 10.50 33.77 14.83
N PHE A 129 9.26 33.98 14.37
CA PHE A 129 8.52 35.20 14.64
C PHE A 129 8.08 35.18 16.11
N THR A 130 8.78 35.93 16.96
CA THR A 130 8.31 36.23 18.31
C THR A 130 7.82 37.68 18.35
N GLN A 131 6.65 37.94 18.96
CA GLN A 131 6.17 39.31 19.21
C GLN A 131 7.10 40.08 20.17
N LEU A 132 7.98 39.36 20.84
CA LEU A 132 9.10 39.90 21.61
C LEU A 132 10.28 40.04 20.64
N ASN A 133 10.92 41.20 20.55
CA ASN A 133 12.09 41.51 19.70
C ASN A 133 13.36 40.67 20.02
N GLN A 134 13.23 39.37 20.21
CA GLN A 134 14.33 38.43 20.45
C GLN A 134 14.59 37.67 19.14
N SER A 135 15.61 38.10 18.40
CA SER A 135 16.08 37.38 17.22
C SER A 135 16.95 36.19 17.66
N HIS A 136 16.33 35.10 18.09
CA HIS A 136 17.05 33.83 18.20
C HIS A 136 17.25 33.27 16.79
N THR A 137 18.50 33.15 16.39
CA THR A 137 18.89 32.58 15.10
C THR A 137 19.27 31.13 15.31
N THR A 138 18.48 30.20 14.76
CA THR A 138 18.82 28.78 14.76
C THR A 138 19.42 28.40 13.42
N LEU A 139 20.60 27.80 13.43
CA LEU A 139 21.16 27.14 12.26
C LEU A 139 20.55 25.74 12.17
N ILE A 140 19.99 25.41 11.00
CA ILE A 140 19.46 24.09 10.70
C ILE A 140 20.46 23.41 9.77
N ASP A 141 21.15 22.40 10.27
CA ASP A 141 22.13 21.62 9.49
C ASP A 141 21.44 20.53 8.67
N SER A 142 20.38 19.91 9.20
CA SER A 142 19.58 18.94 8.47
C SER A 142 18.16 18.79 9.01
N VAL A 143 17.29 18.22 8.18
CA VAL A 143 15.97 17.74 8.57
C VAL A 143 15.90 16.25 8.30
N ASN A 144 15.59 15.48 9.34
CA ASN A 144 15.39 14.04 9.25
C ASN A 144 13.89 13.73 9.09
N ILE A 145 13.56 13.02 8.03
CA ILE A 145 12.20 12.57 7.75
C ILE A 145 12.12 11.08 8.05
N LEU A 146 11.24 10.75 8.98
CA LEU A 146 11.02 9.38 9.45
C LEU A 146 9.63 8.91 9.03
N PHE A 147 9.56 7.80 8.32
CA PHE A 147 8.31 7.08 8.08
C PHE A 147 8.38 5.68 8.66
N GLU A 148 7.29 5.31 9.32
CA GLU A 148 7.03 3.97 9.79
C GLU A 148 5.81 3.44 9.06
N GLY A 149 5.79 2.13 8.82
CA GLY A 149 4.59 1.47 8.35
C GLY A 149 4.80 -0.01 8.16
N GLN A 150 3.81 -0.61 7.51
CA GLN A 150 3.72 -2.04 7.32
C GLN A 150 3.27 -2.30 5.87
N ALA A 151 4.01 -3.13 5.16
CA ALA A 151 3.57 -3.65 3.86
C ALA A 151 2.77 -4.94 4.09
N ASP A 152 1.69 -5.12 3.33
CA ASP A 152 0.88 -6.35 3.42
C ASP A 152 1.73 -7.58 3.10
N LEU A 153 2.54 -7.49 2.04
CA LEU A 153 3.38 -8.57 1.57
C LEU A 153 4.70 -8.07 0.99
N ALA A 154 5.78 -8.78 1.31
CA ALA A 154 7.06 -8.65 0.65
C ALA A 154 7.48 -10.01 0.10
N LEU A 155 7.88 -10.03 -1.16
CA LEU A 155 8.27 -11.24 -1.87
C LEU A 155 9.77 -11.23 -2.14
N ALA A 156 10.37 -12.41 -2.00
CA ALA A 156 11.71 -12.70 -2.49
C ALA A 156 11.63 -13.82 -3.52
N GLY A 157 12.25 -13.60 -4.67
CA GLY A 157 12.18 -14.56 -5.76
C GLY A 157 13.40 -14.49 -6.67
N VAL A 158 13.32 -15.28 -7.73
CA VAL A 158 14.29 -15.30 -8.82
C VAL A 158 13.55 -15.21 -10.15
N GLN A 159 14.13 -14.51 -11.11
CA GLN A 159 13.72 -14.59 -12.52
C GLN A 159 14.90 -15.09 -13.33
N GLY A 160 14.80 -16.33 -13.82
CA GLY A 160 15.95 -17.04 -14.40
C GLY A 160 17.07 -17.21 -13.38
N LYS A 161 18.06 -16.29 -13.39
CA LYS A 161 19.19 -16.26 -12.42
C LYS A 161 19.28 -14.96 -11.62
N VAL A 162 18.38 -14.01 -11.86
CA VAL A 162 18.42 -12.69 -11.21
C VAL A 162 17.55 -12.73 -9.96
N PRO A 163 18.13 -12.66 -8.75
CA PRO A 163 17.37 -12.67 -7.52
C PRO A 163 16.81 -11.27 -7.25
N TRP A 164 15.60 -11.21 -6.73
CA TRP A 164 14.87 -9.97 -6.55
C TRP A 164 14.09 -9.93 -5.24
N LEU A 165 13.72 -8.72 -4.83
CA LEU A 165 12.74 -8.39 -3.81
C LEU A 165 11.64 -7.51 -4.40
N GLN A 166 10.41 -7.68 -3.93
CA GLN A 166 9.27 -6.92 -4.41
C GLN A 166 8.25 -6.67 -3.30
N VAL A 167 7.80 -5.42 -3.22
CA VAL A 167 6.68 -5.03 -2.34
C VAL A 167 5.36 -5.34 -3.04
N VAL A 168 4.42 -5.87 -2.30
CA VAL A 168 3.05 -6.13 -2.75
C VAL A 168 2.06 -5.62 -1.72
N ASP A 169 1.08 -4.87 -2.18
CA ASP A 169 0.00 -4.34 -1.34
C ASP A 169 -1.34 -4.88 -1.81
N LEU A 170 -2.20 -5.26 -0.87
CA LEU A 170 -3.47 -5.91 -1.13
C LEU A 170 -4.58 -4.86 -1.21
N LYS A 171 -5.42 -4.96 -2.26
CA LYS A 171 -6.56 -4.08 -2.47
C LYS A 171 -7.86 -4.87 -2.60
N THR A 172 -8.84 -4.47 -1.80
CA THR A 172 -10.20 -5.03 -1.75
C THR A 172 -11.24 -4.12 -2.40
N SER A 173 -10.81 -3.16 -3.23
CA SER A 173 -11.73 -2.28 -3.98
C SER A 173 -12.64 -3.10 -4.89
N GLY A 174 -13.95 -2.88 -4.79
CA GLY A 174 -14.98 -3.64 -5.52
C GLY A 174 -15.33 -4.99 -4.90
N ALA A 175 -14.70 -5.40 -3.78
CA ALA A 175 -14.92 -6.73 -3.19
C ALA A 175 -16.34 -6.98 -2.67
N ARG A 176 -17.11 -5.90 -2.49
CA ARG A 176 -18.49 -5.91 -1.99
C ARG A 176 -19.51 -5.58 -3.07
N GLU A 177 -19.13 -5.58 -4.35
CA GLU A 177 -20.10 -5.46 -5.45
C GLU A 177 -21.02 -6.68 -5.47
N ASN A 178 -22.29 -6.51 -5.82
CA ASN A 178 -23.20 -7.66 -5.90
C ASN A 178 -22.69 -8.71 -6.89
N VAL A 179 -22.20 -8.26 -8.05
CA VAL A 179 -21.54 -9.06 -9.07
C VAL A 179 -20.15 -8.47 -9.28
N LEU A 180 -19.10 -9.24 -8.99
CA LEU A 180 -17.72 -8.74 -9.09
C LEU A 180 -17.38 -8.27 -10.50
N GLN A 181 -17.87 -8.99 -11.51
CA GLN A 181 -17.62 -8.76 -12.93
C GLN A 181 -18.19 -7.43 -13.45
N ASP A 182 -19.10 -6.81 -12.72
CA ASP A 182 -19.63 -5.48 -13.06
C ASP A 182 -18.64 -4.36 -12.71
N HIS A 183 -17.60 -4.66 -11.92
CA HIS A 183 -16.59 -3.68 -11.55
C HIS A 183 -15.64 -3.37 -12.73
N PRO A 184 -15.23 -2.10 -12.95
CA PRO A 184 -14.31 -1.72 -14.04
C PRO A 184 -12.95 -2.46 -14.08
N LEU A 185 -12.60 -3.17 -13.00
CA LEU A 185 -11.39 -3.99 -12.94
C LEU A 185 -11.48 -5.24 -13.82
N TYR A 186 -12.69 -5.68 -14.17
CA TYR A 186 -12.93 -6.81 -15.07
C TYR A 186 -12.95 -6.42 -16.55
N GLU A 187 -12.99 -5.13 -16.87
CA GLU A 187 -13.03 -4.67 -18.26
C GLU A 187 -11.79 -5.13 -19.01
N SER A 188 -11.99 -5.75 -20.18
CA SER A 188 -10.93 -6.16 -21.11
C SER A 188 -9.84 -7.08 -20.51
N LEU A 189 -10.14 -7.83 -19.44
CA LEU A 189 -9.23 -8.85 -18.93
C LEU A 189 -9.16 -10.05 -19.88
N THR A 190 -7.99 -10.30 -20.44
CA THR A 190 -7.76 -11.40 -21.41
C THR A 190 -6.59 -12.31 -21.02
N GLU A 191 -5.65 -11.82 -20.22
CA GLU A 191 -4.45 -12.55 -19.79
C GLU A 191 -4.37 -12.67 -18.26
N PRO A 192 -5.15 -13.55 -17.61
CA PRO A 192 -5.32 -13.56 -16.15
C PRO A 192 -4.02 -13.75 -15.36
N LEU A 193 -3.02 -14.40 -15.95
CA LEU A 193 -1.71 -14.64 -15.33
C LEU A 193 -0.64 -13.60 -15.69
N SER A 194 -0.94 -12.67 -16.59
CA SER A 194 -0.04 -11.56 -16.92
C SER A 194 0.13 -10.65 -15.71
N LEU A 195 1.36 -10.22 -15.45
CA LEU A 195 1.70 -9.29 -14.38
C LEU A 195 1.52 -7.84 -14.79
N GLU A 196 1.32 -7.58 -16.08
CA GLU A 196 1.15 -6.23 -16.61
C GLU A 196 -0.29 -5.73 -16.40
N PRO A 197 -0.50 -4.42 -16.20
CA PRO A 197 -1.85 -3.86 -16.12
C PRO A 197 -2.56 -3.93 -17.48
N GLN A 198 -3.75 -4.51 -17.52
CA GLN A 198 -4.52 -4.75 -18.74
C GLN A 198 -5.54 -3.64 -19.03
N ASN A 199 -6.09 -2.99 -18.01
CA ASN A 199 -7.11 -1.95 -18.18
C ASN A 199 -6.79 -0.66 -17.41
N ASP A 200 -7.61 0.36 -17.66
CA ASP A 200 -7.42 1.69 -17.07
C ASP A 200 -7.72 1.70 -15.58
N ALA A 201 -8.62 0.84 -15.10
CA ALA A 201 -8.89 0.71 -13.68
C ALA A 201 -7.66 0.19 -12.89
N GLU A 202 -6.95 -0.81 -13.41
CA GLU A 202 -5.69 -1.30 -12.84
C GLU A 202 -4.59 -0.23 -12.87
N ARG A 203 -4.42 0.46 -14.02
CA ARG A 203 -3.46 1.58 -14.15
C ARG A 203 -3.76 2.71 -13.18
N GLN A 204 -5.03 3.07 -13.02
CA GLN A 204 -5.45 4.12 -12.11
C GLN A 204 -5.27 3.71 -10.65
N MET A 205 -5.55 2.44 -10.31
CA MET A 205 -5.32 1.92 -8.96
C MET A 205 -3.84 1.96 -8.60
N LEU A 206 -2.94 1.53 -9.49
CA LEU A 206 -1.49 1.65 -9.32
C LEU A 206 -1.09 3.12 -9.14
N ARG A 207 -1.59 4.02 -9.99
CA ARG A 207 -1.32 5.46 -9.91
C ARG A 207 -1.72 6.04 -8.56
N ASN A 208 -2.88 5.66 -8.03
CA ASN A 208 -3.39 6.17 -6.75
C ASN A 208 -2.49 5.77 -5.56
N HIS A 209 -1.84 4.61 -5.62
CA HIS A 209 -1.02 4.08 -4.52
C HIS A 209 0.50 4.20 -4.77
N ARG A 210 0.90 4.81 -5.89
CA ARG A 210 2.29 4.77 -6.37
C ARG A 210 3.31 5.26 -5.36
N LEU A 211 3.04 6.35 -4.64
CA LEU A 211 4.00 6.96 -3.72
C LEU A 211 4.21 6.10 -2.47
N GLN A 212 3.13 5.54 -1.92
CA GLN A 212 3.20 4.61 -0.79
C GLN A 212 4.01 3.36 -1.16
N LEU A 213 3.65 2.73 -2.27
CA LEU A 213 4.36 1.55 -2.79
C LEU A 213 5.84 1.82 -3.09
N THR A 214 6.14 3.01 -3.63
CA THR A 214 7.50 3.44 -3.91
C THR A 214 8.30 3.63 -2.63
N LEU A 215 7.73 4.26 -1.61
CA LEU A 215 8.37 4.44 -0.31
C LEU A 215 8.82 3.09 0.28
N TYR A 216 7.96 2.07 0.21
CA TYR A 216 8.27 0.73 0.74
C TYR A 216 9.41 0.09 -0.03
N SER A 217 9.43 0.27 -1.36
CA SER A 217 10.48 -0.25 -2.24
C SER A 217 11.84 0.39 -1.94
N LEU A 218 11.86 1.69 -1.63
CA LEU A 218 13.09 2.40 -1.25
C LEU A 218 13.69 1.87 0.06
N VAL A 219 12.87 1.40 1.02
CA VAL A 219 13.39 0.78 2.23
C VAL A 219 14.17 -0.49 1.90
N PHE A 220 13.61 -1.38 1.08
CA PHE A 220 14.32 -2.59 0.65
C PHE A 220 15.58 -2.26 -0.13
N ARG A 221 15.54 -1.22 -0.97
CA ARG A 221 16.75 -0.76 -1.68
C ARG A 221 17.86 -0.36 -0.73
N ARG A 222 17.57 0.45 0.30
CA ARG A 222 18.56 0.82 1.32
C ARG A 222 19.08 -0.37 2.10
N GLN A 223 18.25 -1.38 2.37
CA GLN A 223 18.68 -2.62 3.01
C GLN A 223 19.66 -3.41 2.13
N GLU A 224 19.36 -3.54 0.84
CA GLU A 224 20.26 -4.21 -0.12
C GLU A 224 21.55 -3.41 -0.37
N GLU A 225 21.49 -2.07 -0.38
CA GLU A 225 22.67 -1.21 -0.52
C GLU A 225 23.69 -1.39 0.61
N ARG A 226 23.27 -1.86 1.79
CA ARG A 226 24.18 -2.20 2.90
C ARG A 226 24.94 -3.52 2.69
N LYS A 227 24.53 -4.35 1.73
CA LYS A 227 25.21 -5.60 1.37
C LYS A 227 26.30 -5.37 0.33
N PRO A 228 27.28 -6.30 0.19
CA PRO A 228 28.20 -6.31 -0.94
C PRO A 228 27.45 -6.40 -2.27
N THR A 229 27.93 -5.70 -3.31
CA THR A 229 27.25 -5.62 -4.63
C THR A 229 26.86 -6.98 -5.22
N HIS A 230 27.70 -8.01 -5.03
CA HIS A 230 27.47 -9.37 -5.54
C HIS A 230 26.47 -10.20 -4.72
N GLN A 231 25.92 -9.65 -3.63
CA GLN A 231 24.91 -10.28 -2.78
C GLN A 231 23.59 -9.48 -2.76
N ARG A 232 23.52 -8.39 -3.54
CA ARG A 232 22.32 -7.53 -3.60
C ARG A 232 21.28 -8.14 -4.50
N ARG A 233 20.06 -8.21 -4.01
CA ARG A 233 18.88 -8.54 -4.81
C ARG A 233 18.39 -7.29 -5.55
N GLU A 234 17.86 -7.48 -6.75
CA GLU A 234 17.20 -6.40 -7.49
C GLU A 234 15.91 -5.99 -6.77
N ILE A 235 15.67 -4.67 -6.67
CA ILE A 235 14.38 -4.16 -6.19
C ILE A 235 13.48 -3.91 -7.38
N ARG A 236 12.46 -4.76 -7.53
CA ARG A 236 11.49 -4.63 -8.61
C ARG A 236 10.49 -3.51 -8.37
N PRO A 237 9.85 -3.00 -9.43
CA PRO A 237 8.66 -2.18 -9.28
C PRO A 237 7.66 -2.85 -8.32
N PRO A 238 7.07 -2.10 -7.39
CA PRO A 238 6.09 -2.66 -6.49
C PRO A 238 4.85 -3.14 -7.25
N ALA A 239 4.02 -3.95 -6.62
CA ALA A 239 2.84 -4.53 -7.24
C ALA A 239 1.61 -4.42 -6.34
N LEU A 240 0.44 -4.60 -6.93
CA LEU A 240 -0.83 -4.75 -6.23
C LEU A 240 -1.33 -6.18 -6.36
N LEU A 241 -1.86 -6.71 -5.27
CA LEU A 241 -2.73 -7.87 -5.28
C LEU A 241 -4.18 -7.39 -5.25
N ILE A 242 -4.90 -7.57 -6.35
CA ILE A 242 -6.27 -7.08 -6.50
C ILE A 242 -7.22 -8.22 -6.16
N ALA A 243 -7.81 -8.18 -4.96
CA ALA A 243 -8.63 -9.26 -4.43
C ALA A 243 -9.80 -9.62 -5.35
N THR A 244 -10.45 -8.60 -5.92
CA THR A 244 -11.64 -8.77 -6.74
C THR A 244 -11.42 -9.56 -8.00
N THR A 245 -10.24 -9.48 -8.62
CA THR A 245 -9.93 -10.20 -9.86
C THR A 245 -8.94 -11.33 -9.65
N GLY A 246 -8.39 -11.47 -8.43
CA GLY A 246 -7.26 -12.37 -8.13
C GLY A 246 -5.94 -11.95 -8.79
N ARG A 247 -5.90 -10.82 -9.50
CA ARG A 247 -4.75 -10.43 -10.30
C ARG A 247 -3.64 -9.85 -9.44
N TYR A 248 -2.43 -10.30 -9.73
CA TYR A 248 -1.19 -9.73 -9.22
C TYR A 248 -0.57 -8.85 -10.31
N VAL A 249 -0.62 -7.53 -10.09
CA VAL A 249 -0.33 -6.53 -11.12
C VAL A 249 0.87 -5.69 -10.69
N GLN A 250 1.96 -5.82 -11.44
CA GLN A 250 3.18 -5.05 -11.25
C GLN A 250 3.03 -3.63 -11.79
N MET A 251 3.57 -2.66 -11.04
CA MET A 251 3.67 -1.29 -11.52
C MET A 251 4.60 -1.22 -12.73
N PRO A 252 4.22 -0.54 -13.83
CA PRO A 252 5.13 -0.32 -14.95
C PRO A 252 6.41 0.40 -14.50
N GLN A 253 7.57 -0.04 -15.00
CA GLN A 253 8.89 0.50 -14.62
C GLN A 253 8.94 2.04 -14.72
N LYS A 254 8.43 2.60 -15.82
CA LYS A 254 8.39 4.05 -16.02
C LYS A 254 7.56 4.78 -14.96
N MET A 255 6.45 4.18 -14.53
CA MET A 255 5.61 4.74 -13.46
C MET A 255 6.34 4.70 -12.11
N PHE A 256 7.10 3.64 -11.83
CA PHE A 256 7.90 3.53 -10.62
C PHE A 256 9.01 4.58 -10.56
N GLU A 257 9.75 4.77 -11.65
CA GLU A 257 10.81 5.79 -11.75
C GLU A 257 10.26 7.22 -11.59
N ASP A 258 9.11 7.49 -12.20
CA ASP A 258 8.46 8.81 -12.10
C ASP A 258 7.91 9.04 -10.67
N ALA A 259 7.33 8.01 -10.05
CA ALA A 259 6.87 8.06 -8.66
C ALA A 259 8.03 8.25 -7.67
N GLU A 260 9.20 7.66 -7.94
CA GLU A 260 10.40 7.85 -7.11
C GLU A 260 10.89 9.28 -7.17
N LYS A 261 11.00 9.86 -8.37
CA LYS A 261 11.39 11.27 -8.53
C LYS A 261 10.40 12.21 -7.85
N GLU A 262 9.10 11.95 -8.02
CA GLU A 262 8.04 12.70 -7.36
C GLU A 262 8.14 12.60 -5.83
N LEU A 263 8.29 11.39 -5.29
CA LEU A 263 8.42 11.15 -3.86
C LEU A 263 9.61 11.91 -3.29
N MET A 264 10.80 11.77 -3.88
CA MET A 264 12.02 12.46 -3.40
C MET A 264 11.88 13.98 -3.47
N GLY A 265 11.22 14.51 -4.50
CA GLY A 265 10.89 15.93 -4.60
C GLY A 265 9.97 16.40 -3.47
N LEU A 266 8.92 15.62 -3.17
CA LEU A 266 8.01 15.91 -2.06
C LEU A 266 8.71 15.85 -0.70
N LEU A 267 9.58 14.86 -0.47
CA LEU A 267 10.39 14.78 0.75
C LEU A 267 11.28 16.00 0.91
N GLY A 268 12.00 16.40 -0.15
CA GLY A 268 12.82 17.60 -0.14
C GLY A 268 12.00 18.86 0.15
N TRP A 269 10.83 19.00 -0.46
CA TRP A 269 9.96 20.15 -0.22
C TRP A 269 9.40 20.18 1.22
N MET A 270 8.97 19.05 1.78
CA MET A 270 8.56 18.95 3.18
C MET A 270 9.69 19.33 4.15
N ALA A 271 10.92 18.86 3.87
CA ALA A 271 12.08 19.24 4.67
C ALA A 271 12.33 20.76 4.61
N ASN A 272 12.22 21.36 3.43
CA ASN A 272 12.46 22.79 3.25
C ASN A 272 11.40 23.63 3.98
N LEU A 273 10.12 23.23 3.93
CA LEU A 273 9.05 23.88 4.71
C LEU A 273 9.32 23.81 6.22
N ALA A 274 9.79 22.65 6.70
CA ALA A 274 10.13 22.46 8.11
C ALA A 274 11.34 23.31 8.56
N ALA A 275 12.36 23.41 7.70
CA ALA A 275 13.59 24.15 7.97
C ALA A 275 13.39 25.67 7.86
N ASN A 276 12.66 26.14 6.85
CA ASN A 276 12.46 27.56 6.54
C ASN A 276 10.99 27.86 6.15
N PRO A 277 10.06 27.90 7.13
CA PRO A 277 8.64 28.10 6.87
C PRO A 277 8.28 29.47 6.29
N ASN A 278 9.17 30.46 6.40
CA ASN A 278 8.95 31.81 5.87
C ASN A 278 9.53 32.01 4.47
N GLY A 279 10.37 31.07 4.00
CA GLY A 279 11.08 31.17 2.72
C GLY A 279 10.40 30.41 1.58
N MET A 280 9.35 29.64 1.87
CA MET A 280 8.57 28.93 0.86
C MET A 280 7.08 29.07 1.14
N ASP A 281 6.31 29.20 0.06
CA ASP A 281 4.86 29.17 0.13
C ASP A 281 4.35 27.76 0.46
N GLU A 282 3.39 27.70 1.38
CA GLU A 282 2.60 26.50 1.63
C GLU A 282 1.79 26.08 0.38
N PRO A 283 1.42 24.79 0.26
CA PRO A 283 0.61 24.35 -0.86
C PRO A 283 -0.73 25.08 -0.85
N LYS A 284 -1.07 25.67 -2.00
CA LYS A 284 -2.37 26.33 -2.15
C LYS A 284 -3.50 25.31 -1.99
N ARG A 285 -4.61 25.78 -1.46
CA ARG A 285 -5.87 25.02 -1.45
C ARG A 285 -6.23 24.68 -2.90
N LEU A 286 -6.80 23.48 -3.10
CA LEU A 286 -7.23 23.07 -4.42
C LEU A 286 -8.41 23.94 -4.90
N PRO A 287 -8.59 24.14 -6.20
CA PRO A 287 -9.74 24.88 -6.71
C PRO A 287 -11.03 24.06 -6.54
N ILE A 288 -12.20 24.70 -6.55
CA ILE A 288 -13.50 24.07 -6.23
C ILE A 288 -13.84 22.90 -7.16
N GLU A 289 -13.35 22.94 -8.40
CA GLU A 289 -13.51 21.89 -9.41
C GLU A 289 -12.83 20.57 -8.98
N SER A 290 -11.88 20.63 -8.05
CA SER A 290 -11.19 19.47 -7.48
C SER A 290 -11.81 19.00 -6.16
N ILE A 291 -13.04 19.38 -5.85
CA ILE A 291 -13.71 19.05 -4.58
C ILE A 291 -13.73 17.55 -4.27
N ASP A 292 -13.82 16.69 -5.29
CA ASP A 292 -13.85 15.24 -5.07
C ASP A 292 -12.53 14.67 -4.54
N VAL A 293 -11.41 15.37 -4.76
CA VAL A 293 -10.13 15.08 -4.09
C VAL A 293 -10.23 15.45 -2.61
N CYS A 294 -10.72 16.65 -2.30
CA CYS A 294 -10.90 17.10 -0.92
C CYS A 294 -11.87 16.21 -0.15
N LYS A 295 -12.96 15.75 -0.76
CA LYS A 295 -13.91 14.80 -0.15
C LYS A 295 -13.29 13.46 0.25
N LYS A 296 -12.06 13.14 -0.17
CA LYS A 296 -11.33 11.94 0.27
C LYS A 296 -10.33 12.24 1.39
N CYS A 297 -10.08 13.51 1.68
CA CYS A 297 -9.10 13.98 2.64
C CYS A 297 -9.68 14.00 4.07
N PRO A 298 -8.98 13.46 5.09
CA PRO A 298 -9.44 13.52 6.48
C PRO A 298 -9.56 14.96 6.99
N PHE A 299 -8.69 15.88 6.52
CA PHE A 299 -8.74 17.30 6.87
C PHE A 299 -9.98 18.04 6.32
N PHE A 300 -10.68 17.45 5.36
CA PHE A 300 -11.94 17.97 4.85
C PHE A 300 -13.16 17.40 5.59
N LYS A 301 -13.10 16.11 5.96
CA LYS A 301 -14.22 15.35 6.55
C LYS A 301 -14.40 15.52 8.05
N GLY A 302 -13.37 15.94 8.78
CA GLY A 302 -13.44 16.06 10.24
C GLY A 302 -14.43 17.14 10.69
N ASP A 303 -14.89 17.03 11.94
CA ASP A 303 -15.77 18.01 12.61
C ASP A 303 -15.17 19.43 12.63
N VAL A 304 -13.85 19.50 12.54
CA VAL A 304 -13.09 20.71 12.26
C VAL A 304 -12.44 20.54 10.89
N ARG A 305 -12.91 21.32 9.92
CA ARG A 305 -12.38 21.34 8.56
C ARG A 305 -11.09 22.14 8.53
N MET A 306 -9.96 21.44 8.58
CA MET A 306 -8.62 22.01 8.53
C MET A 306 -8.20 22.37 7.10
N CYS A 307 -8.79 21.75 6.08
CA CYS A 307 -8.55 22.07 4.68
C CYS A 307 -9.83 21.91 3.84
N ALA A 308 -9.97 22.75 2.81
CA ALA A 308 -11.07 22.74 1.88
C ALA A 308 -10.61 23.32 0.54
N PRO A 309 -11.39 23.17 -0.55
CA PRO A 309 -11.13 23.93 -1.75
C PRO A 309 -11.11 25.45 -1.51
N GLU A 310 -10.49 26.19 -2.43
CA GLU A 310 -10.54 27.64 -2.46
C GLU A 310 -12.00 28.14 -2.43
N GLY A 311 -12.26 29.19 -1.64
CA GLY A 311 -13.60 29.75 -1.46
C GLY A 311 -14.49 29.04 -0.43
N MET A 312 -14.13 27.83 0.04
CA MET A 312 -14.83 27.20 1.15
C MET A 312 -14.26 27.62 2.51
N GLU A 313 -15.17 27.80 3.48
CA GLU A 313 -14.82 28.08 4.86
C GLU A 313 -14.18 26.87 5.54
N LEU A 314 -13.19 27.18 6.39
CA LEU A 314 -12.47 26.27 7.28
C LEU A 314 -12.98 26.44 8.71
N GLY A 315 -12.67 25.50 9.58
CA GLY A 315 -13.08 25.52 11.00
C GLY A 315 -14.23 24.56 11.29
N ILE A 316 -14.95 24.81 12.38
CA ILE A 316 -15.97 23.89 12.91
C ILE A 316 -17.12 23.76 11.91
N THR A 317 -17.42 22.54 11.46
CA THR A 317 -18.49 22.27 10.48
C THR A 317 -19.84 21.97 11.15
N ALA A 318 -19.95 22.16 12.46
CA ALA A 318 -21.13 21.88 13.27
C ALA A 318 -22.29 22.83 12.92
N HIS A 319 -22.97 22.54 11.81
CA HIS A 319 -24.31 23.01 11.49
C HIS A 319 -25.21 21.93 10.85
N LEU A 320 -24.82 20.64 10.88
CA LEU A 320 -25.60 19.54 10.27
C LEU A 320 -25.71 18.25 11.11
N SER A 321 -25.32 18.25 12.39
CA SER A 321 -25.49 17.08 13.29
C SER A 321 -26.71 17.17 14.20
N SER A 322 -27.75 17.91 13.78
CA SER A 322 -29.03 17.97 14.47
C SER A 322 -30.17 17.82 13.46
N GLN A 323 -30.25 16.63 12.85
CA GLN A 323 -31.50 15.97 12.45
C GLN A 323 -31.17 14.57 11.89
N GLU A 324 -31.79 13.58 12.54
CA GLU A 324 -31.84 12.12 12.26
C GLU A 324 -30.65 11.26 12.73
#